data_AF-A0A7C5WZU8-F1
#
_entry.id   AF-A0A7C5WZU8-F1
#
_cell.length_a   1.000
_cell.length_b   1.000
_cell.length_c   1.000
_cell.angle_alpha   90.00
_cell.angle_beta   90.00
_cell.angle_gamma   90.00
#
_symmetry.space_group_name_H-M   'P 1'
#
loop_
_entity.id
_entity.type
_entity.pdbx_description
1 polymer ?
#
loop_
_entity_poly.entity_id
_entity_poly.type
_entity_poly.pdbx_seq_one_letter_code
_entity_poly.pdbx_strand_id
1 'polypeptide(L)'
;RITIAANETFNLAYNGVSGTGEGLNFEIASGSSATFSNLYTINLSTNAGAERALMIVSKALQKVDTIRSQIGAVMNNLQSIFDAQKVAYDNTKQAENVIRNTDYAEEMSNFTSLQIKMQSTIAMLAQANALPQLVLQLLR
;
A
#
# COMPACT_ATOMS: atom_id res chain seq x y z
N ARG A 1 -19.86 -9.65 2.27
CA ARG A 1 -20.34 -10.30 3.51
C ARG A 1 -19.75 -11.70 3.54
N ILE A 2 -18.96 -12.04 4.56
CA ILE A 2 -18.30 -13.35 4.69
C ILE A 2 -19.22 -14.20 5.55
N THR A 3 -19.97 -15.11 4.91
CA THR A 3 -20.88 -16.01 5.60
C THR A 3 -20.13 -17.30 5.91
N ILE A 4 -19.65 -17.42 7.15
CA ILE A 4 -18.89 -18.59 7.64
C ILE A 4 -19.82 -19.80 7.89
N ALA A 5 -21.14 -19.63 7.74
CA ALA A 5 -22.17 -20.64 8.01
C ALA A 5 -23.16 -20.84 6.84
N ALA A 6 -22.74 -20.58 5.59
CA ALA A 6 -23.55 -20.95 4.43
C ALA A 6 -23.24 -22.40 4.03
N ASN A 7 -24.24 -23.13 3.53
CA ASN A 7 -24.09 -24.44 2.89
C ASN A 7 -23.27 -24.31 1.59
N GLU A 8 -21.97 -24.03 1.67
CA GLU A 8 -21.07 -24.17 0.55
C GLU A 8 -20.86 -25.67 0.31
N THR A 9 -21.54 -26.20 -0.72
CA THR A 9 -21.40 -27.60 -1.15
C THR A 9 -20.04 -27.74 -1.84
N PHE A 10 -19.02 -28.19 -1.11
CA PHE A 10 -17.73 -28.53 -1.71
C PHE A 10 -17.81 -29.95 -2.28
N ASN A 11 -17.83 -30.07 -3.61
CA ASN A 11 -17.70 -31.36 -4.30
C ASN A 11 -16.26 -31.87 -4.16
N LEU A 12 -16.09 -32.93 -3.38
CA LEU A 12 -14.89 -33.76 -3.40
C LEU A 12 -15.02 -34.74 -4.57
N ALA A 13 -14.29 -34.51 -5.65
CA ALA A 13 -14.23 -35.44 -6.77
C ALA A 13 -13.36 -36.64 -6.37
N TYR A 14 -13.98 -37.73 -5.90
CA TYR A 14 -13.32 -39.02 -5.64
C TYR A 14 -13.14 -39.82 -6.95
N ASN A 15 -12.55 -39.19 -7.97
CA ASN A 15 -12.31 -39.86 -9.23
C ASN A 15 -11.19 -40.91 -9.02
N GLY A 16 -11.54 -42.21 -9.03
CA GLY A 16 -10.57 -43.31 -8.98
C GLY A 16 -10.52 -44.16 -7.71
N VAL A 17 -11.45 -44.00 -6.75
CA VAL A 17 -11.59 -44.94 -5.63
C VAL A 17 -12.79 -45.85 -5.88
N SER A 18 -12.51 -47.08 -6.33
CA SER A 18 -13.51 -48.15 -6.47
C SER A 18 -13.02 -49.38 -5.69
N GLY A 19 -13.67 -49.66 -4.57
CA GLY A 19 -13.44 -50.88 -3.79
C GLY A 19 -14.73 -51.34 -3.14
N THR A 20 -15.26 -52.48 -3.60
CA THR A 20 -16.33 -53.23 -2.95
C THR A 20 -15.68 -54.30 -2.06
N GLY A 21 -15.82 -54.20 -0.73
CA GLY A 21 -15.64 -55.30 0.21
C GLY A 21 -14.35 -55.33 1.05
N GLU A 22 -14.54 -55.58 2.35
CA GLU A 22 -13.56 -55.86 3.41
C GLU A 22 -12.67 -54.68 3.92
N GLY A 23 -13.32 -53.63 4.41
CA GLY A 23 -12.71 -52.52 5.14
C GLY A 23 -13.54 -51.24 5.05
N LEU A 24 -13.61 -50.46 6.14
CA LEU A 24 -14.34 -49.18 6.31
C LEU A 24 -15.45 -48.93 5.27
N ASN A 25 -16.67 -49.40 5.55
CA ASN A 25 -17.86 -49.25 4.71
C ASN A 25 -18.17 -47.78 4.41
N PHE A 26 -17.54 -47.24 3.36
CA PHE A 26 -17.84 -45.94 2.80
C PHE A 26 -18.60 -46.20 1.49
N GLU A 27 -19.93 -46.25 1.59
CA GLU A 27 -20.80 -46.36 0.43
C GLU A 27 -20.80 -45.01 -0.30
N ILE A 28 -19.81 -44.79 -1.17
CA ILE A 28 -19.81 -43.67 -2.11
C ILE A 28 -20.60 -44.14 -3.33
N ALA A 29 -21.91 -43.93 -3.31
CA ALA A 29 -22.70 -44.00 -4.53
C ALA A 29 -22.11 -42.97 -5.52
N SER A 30 -21.68 -43.46 -6.69
CA SER A 30 -21.14 -42.63 -7.77
C SER A 30 -22.12 -41.50 -8.11
N GLY A 31 -21.75 -40.26 -7.79
CA GLY A 31 -22.57 -39.07 -8.01
C GLY A 31 -23.23 -38.46 -6.76
N SER A 32 -23.04 -39.02 -5.57
CA SER A 32 -23.53 -38.42 -4.34
C SER A 32 -22.60 -37.32 -3.83
N SER A 33 -23.07 -36.07 -3.85
CA SER A 33 -22.46 -34.96 -3.12
C SER A 33 -22.45 -35.28 -1.62
N ALA A 34 -21.26 -35.34 -1.02
CA ALA A 34 -21.13 -35.45 0.43
C ALA A 34 -21.66 -34.17 1.07
N THR A 35 -22.88 -34.22 1.60
CA THR A 35 -23.46 -33.14 2.40
C THR A 35 -22.74 -33.08 3.74
N PHE A 36 -22.08 -31.97 4.04
CA PHE A 36 -21.50 -31.72 5.36
C PHE A 36 -22.63 -31.62 6.39
N SER A 37 -22.79 -32.66 7.22
CA SER A 37 -23.61 -32.57 8.43
C SER A 37 -22.95 -31.59 9.41
N ASN A 38 -23.76 -30.72 10.00
CA ASN A 38 -23.35 -29.76 11.03
C ASN A 38 -22.46 -30.46 12.09
N LEU A 39 -21.34 -29.85 12.49
CA LEU A 39 -20.42 -30.38 13.51
C LEU A 39 -21.15 -30.76 14.81
N TYR A 40 -22.25 -30.06 15.14
CA TYR A 40 -23.11 -30.37 16.30
C TYR A 40 -23.93 -31.66 16.18
N THR A 41 -24.07 -32.20 14.97
CA THR A 41 -24.83 -33.44 14.70
C THR A 41 -23.94 -34.67 14.53
N ILE A 42 -22.61 -34.48 14.55
CA ILE A 42 -21.66 -35.58 14.37
C ILE A 42 -21.40 -36.25 15.72
N ASN A 43 -21.71 -37.54 15.80
CA ASN A 43 -21.45 -38.33 16.99
C ASN A 43 -19.99 -38.82 16.99
N LEU A 44 -19.15 -38.21 17.83
CA LEU A 44 -17.74 -38.56 18.00
C LEU A 44 -17.50 -39.91 18.71
N SER A 45 -18.53 -40.52 19.30
CA SER A 45 -18.40 -41.82 19.97
C SER A 45 -18.27 -43.00 19.00
N THR A 46 -18.37 -42.76 17.68
CA THR A 46 -18.17 -43.76 16.63
C THR A 46 -16.92 -43.43 15.82
N ASN A 47 -16.16 -44.45 15.40
CA ASN A 47 -14.94 -44.26 14.61
C ASN A 47 -15.23 -43.50 13.29
N ALA A 48 -16.27 -43.92 12.55
CA ALA A 48 -16.71 -43.23 11.34
C ALA A 48 -17.17 -41.77 11.57
N GLY A 49 -17.75 -41.46 12.73
CA GLY A 49 -18.12 -40.10 13.11
C GLY A 49 -16.90 -39.22 13.41
N ALA A 50 -15.89 -39.77 14.09
CA ALA A 50 -14.63 -39.09 14.37
C ALA A 50 -13.85 -38.78 13.07
N GLU A 51 -13.77 -39.72 12.14
CA GLU A 51 -13.13 -39.52 10.82
C GLU A 51 -13.83 -38.41 10.01
N ARG A 52 -15.17 -38.40 10.00
CA ARG A 52 -15.95 -37.34 9.35
C ARG A 52 -15.68 -35.99 9.99
N ALA A 53 -15.71 -35.89 11.32
CA ALA A 53 -15.41 -34.63 12.03
C ALA A 53 -14.01 -34.10 11.69
N LEU A 54 -13.01 -34.98 11.64
CA LEU A 54 -11.64 -34.62 11.26
C LEU A 54 -11.60 -34.05 9.83
N MET A 55 -12.29 -34.68 8.88
CA MET A 55 -12.38 -34.18 7.50
C MET A 55 -13.02 -32.79 7.43
N ILE A 56 -14.09 -32.52 8.17
CA ILE A 56 -14.72 -31.19 8.23
C ILE A 56 -13.74 -30.15 8.76
N VAL A 57 -13.08 -30.46 9.87
CA VAL A 57 -12.12 -29.55 10.51
C VAL A 57 -10.94 -29.26 9.58
N SER A 58 -10.36 -30.27 8.91
CA SER A 58 -9.29 -30.08 7.94
C SER A 58 -9.72 -29.18 6.77
N LYS A 59 -10.98 -29.27 6.32
CA LYS A 59 -11.49 -28.40 5.26
C LYS A 59 -11.75 -26.97 5.74
N ALA A 60 -12.28 -26.82 6.96
CA ALA A 60 -12.42 -25.51 7.58
C ALA A 60 -11.05 -24.81 7.73
N LEU A 61 -10.02 -25.55 8.16
CA LEU A 61 -8.64 -25.05 8.23
C LEU A 61 -8.11 -24.66 6.85
N GLN A 62 -8.27 -25.51 5.82
CA GLN A 62 -7.87 -25.16 4.44
C GLN A 62 -8.54 -23.88 3.93
N LYS A 63 -9.81 -23.63 4.28
CA LYS A 63 -10.52 -22.38 3.92
C LYS A 63 -9.91 -21.17 4.64
N VAL A 64 -9.63 -21.28 5.94
CA VAL A 64 -8.99 -20.22 6.73
C VAL A 64 -7.60 -19.91 6.17
N ASP A 65 -6.82 -20.94 5.85
CA ASP A 65 -5.48 -20.78 5.28
C ASP A 65 -5.51 -20.11 3.90
N THR A 66 -6.49 -20.47 3.07
CA THR A 66 -6.71 -19.81 1.76
C THR A 66 -7.01 -18.33 1.93
N ILE A 67 -7.89 -17.97 2.85
CA ILE A 67 -8.22 -16.57 3.14
C ILE A 67 -6.99 -15.82 3.68
N ARG A 68 -6.24 -16.44 4.60
CA ARG A 68 -5.01 -15.86 5.15
C ARG A 68 -3.96 -15.62 4.06
N SER A 69 -3.82 -16.56 3.13
CA SER A 69 -2.93 -16.43 1.97
C SER A 69 -3.35 -15.27 1.06
N GLN A 70 -4.65 -15.13 0.76
CA GLN A 70 -5.17 -14.00 -0.02
C GLN A 70 -4.90 -12.65 0.66
N ILE A 71 -5.11 -12.55 1.98
CA ILE A 71 -4.78 -11.34 2.75
C ILE A 71 -3.28 -11.05 2.66
N GLY A 72 -2.42 -12.07 2.81
CA GLY A 72 -0.97 -11.93 2.63
C GLY A 72 -0.57 -11.38 1.26
N ALA A 73 -1.18 -11.90 0.19
CA ALA A 73 -0.92 -11.44 -1.17
C ALA A 73 -1.34 -9.97 -1.39
N VAL A 74 -2.48 -9.57 -0.82
CA VAL A 74 -2.95 -8.18 -0.87
C VAL A 74 -2.04 -7.25 -0.07
N MET A 75 -1.58 -7.66 1.12
CA MET A 75 -0.62 -6.88 1.91
C MET A 75 0.71 -6.66 1.17
N ASN A 76 1.23 -7.70 0.51
CA ASN A 76 2.45 -7.56 -0.32
C ASN A 76 2.27 -6.58 -1.48
N ASN A 77 1.12 -6.65 -2.17
CA ASN A 77 0.80 -5.68 -3.22
C ASN A 77 0.69 -4.26 -2.68
N LEU A 78 -0.01 -4.08 -1.55
CA LEU A 78 -0.17 -2.77 -0.93
C LEU A 78 1.18 -2.18 -0.50
N GLN A 79 2.08 -3.01 0.05
CA GLN A 79 3.44 -2.59 0.40
C GLN A 79 4.21 -2.14 -0.85
N SER A 80 4.15 -2.90 -1.94
CA SER A 80 4.80 -2.52 -3.21
C SER A 80 4.24 -1.21 -3.79
N ILE A 81 2.92 -1.00 -3.72
CA ILE A 81 2.28 0.24 -4.17
C ILE A 81 2.71 1.41 -3.28
N PHE A 82 2.74 1.21 -1.96
CA PHE A 82 3.16 2.22 -1.00
C PHE A 82 4.60 2.67 -1.26
N ASP A 83 5.52 1.73 -1.46
CA ASP A 83 6.93 2.03 -1.71
C ASP A 83 7.11 2.78 -3.04
N ALA A 84 6.41 2.37 -4.10
CA ALA A 84 6.40 3.08 -5.37
C ALA A 84 5.81 4.50 -5.24
N GLN A 85 4.72 4.66 -4.50
CA GLN A 85 4.09 5.96 -4.26
C GLN A 85 4.97 6.88 -3.41
N LYS A 86 5.68 6.34 -2.43
CA LYS A 86 6.64 7.10 -1.61
C LYS A 86 7.76 7.67 -2.47
N VAL A 87 8.34 6.86 -3.35
CA VAL A 87 9.39 7.32 -4.29
C VAL A 87 8.84 8.40 -5.23
N ALA A 88 7.64 8.20 -5.77
CA ALA A 88 7.00 9.21 -6.62
C ALA A 88 6.76 10.53 -5.84
N TYR A 89 6.29 10.44 -4.60
CA TYR A 89 6.09 11.60 -3.74
C TYR A 89 7.40 12.36 -3.47
N ASP A 90 8.46 11.65 -3.09
CA ASP A 90 9.76 12.27 -2.82
C ASP A 90 10.33 12.95 -4.09
N ASN A 91 10.20 12.32 -5.26
CA ASN A 91 10.60 12.90 -6.54
C ASN A 91 9.79 14.16 -6.89
N THR A 92 8.46 14.13 -6.71
CA THR A 92 7.61 15.31 -6.97
C THR A 92 7.92 16.46 -6.02
N LYS A 93 8.11 16.17 -4.73
CA LYS A 93 8.50 17.16 -3.72
C LYS A 93 9.87 17.75 -4.01
N GLN A 94 10.82 16.94 -4.45
CA GLN A 94 12.15 17.42 -4.85
C GLN A 94 12.06 18.33 -6.08
N ALA A 95 11.27 17.94 -7.10
CA ALA A 95 11.03 18.78 -8.27
C ALA A 95 10.36 20.11 -7.90
N GLU A 96 9.34 20.08 -7.05
CA GLU A 96 8.69 21.29 -6.52
C GLU A 96 9.68 22.18 -5.76
N ASN A 97 10.51 21.60 -4.89
CA ASN A 97 11.52 22.33 -4.14
C ASN A 97 12.57 22.98 -5.07
N VAL A 98 12.98 22.29 -6.15
CA VAL A 98 13.90 22.85 -7.14
C VAL A 98 13.28 24.03 -7.86
N ILE A 99 12.04 23.91 -8.34
CA ILE A 99 11.32 24.99 -9.02
C ILE A 99 11.20 26.19 -8.07
N ARG A 100 10.62 25.97 -6.89
CA ARG A 100 10.40 27.02 -5.90
C ARG A 100 11.71 27.68 -5.48
N ASN A 101 12.76 26.93 -5.17
CA ASN A 101 14.02 27.52 -4.72
C ASN A 101 14.78 28.22 -5.85
N THR A 102 14.62 27.80 -7.11
CA THR A 102 15.21 28.51 -8.26
C THR A 102 14.53 29.85 -8.44
N ASP A 103 13.20 29.89 -8.41
CA ASP A 103 12.43 31.13 -8.52
C ASP A 103 12.71 32.08 -7.35
N TYR A 104 12.78 31.57 -6.11
CA TYR A 104 13.19 32.38 -4.96
C TYR A 104 14.63 32.89 -5.09
N ALA A 105 15.56 32.09 -5.59
CA ALA A 105 16.94 32.53 -5.78
C ALA A 105 17.06 33.65 -6.83
N GLU A 106 16.30 33.54 -7.93
CA GLU A 106 16.23 34.57 -8.96
C GLU A 106 15.60 35.87 -8.42
N GLU A 107 14.46 35.78 -7.74
CA GLU A 107 13.80 36.94 -7.15
C GLU A 107 14.65 37.62 -6.07
N MET A 108 15.34 36.84 -5.22
CA MET A 108 16.25 37.37 -4.20
C MET A 108 17.51 38.00 -4.80
N SER A 109 18.03 37.44 -5.89
CA SER A 109 19.14 38.04 -6.65
C SER A 109 18.72 39.38 -7.26
N ASN A 110 17.52 39.44 -7.84
CA ASN A 110 16.97 40.67 -8.39
C ASN A 110 16.71 41.71 -7.28
N PHE A 111 16.08 41.30 -6.18
CA PHE A 111 15.83 42.16 -5.02
C PHE A 111 17.13 42.73 -4.44
N THR A 112 18.16 41.89 -4.28
CA THR A 112 19.48 42.31 -3.80
C THR A 112 20.14 43.27 -4.80
N SER A 113 20.07 42.99 -6.10
CA SER A 113 20.60 43.87 -7.16
C SER A 113 19.91 45.23 -7.17
N LEU A 114 18.58 45.26 -6.99
CA LEU A 114 17.80 46.49 -6.86
C LEU A 114 18.19 47.25 -5.59
N GLN A 115 18.39 46.56 -4.47
CA GLN A 115 18.82 47.17 -3.22
C GLN A 115 20.22 47.79 -3.34
N ILE A 116 21.17 47.08 -3.99
CA ILE A 116 22.51 47.62 -4.30
C ILE A 116 22.39 48.84 -5.20
N LYS A 117 21.60 48.80 -6.27
CA LYS A 117 21.38 49.96 -7.15
C LYS A 117 20.81 51.17 -6.40
N MET A 118 19.85 50.96 -5.49
CA MET A 118 19.32 52.05 -4.66
C MET A 118 20.39 52.64 -3.75
N GLN A 119 21.19 51.80 -3.08
CA GLN A 119 22.31 52.26 -2.25
C GLN A 119 23.38 52.99 -3.08
N SER A 120 23.72 52.48 -4.27
CA SER A 120 24.66 53.13 -5.20
C SER A 120 24.12 54.47 -5.71
N THR A 121 22.82 54.59 -5.98
CA THR A 121 22.20 55.84 -6.42
C THR A 121 22.25 56.89 -5.32
N ILE A 122 22.00 56.51 -4.07
CA ILE A 122 22.13 57.40 -2.90
C ILE A 122 23.59 57.83 -2.71
N ALA A 123 24.54 56.88 -2.78
CA ALA A 123 25.96 57.18 -2.66
C ALA A 123 26.49 58.06 -3.82
N MET A 124 26.04 57.80 -5.06
CA MET A 124 26.38 58.63 -6.22
C MET A 124 25.76 60.02 -6.14
N LEU A 125 24.52 60.16 -5.66
CA LEU A 125 23.93 61.47 -5.38
C LEU A 125 24.72 62.22 -4.31
N ALA A 126 25.13 61.55 -3.23
CA ALA A 126 25.97 62.17 -2.20
C ALA A 126 27.33 62.62 -2.76
N GLN A 127 27.98 61.78 -3.57
CA GLN A 127 29.24 62.09 -4.25
C GLN A 127 29.09 63.26 -5.24
N ALA A 128 28.02 63.26 -6.04
CA ALA A 128 27.73 64.30 -7.04
C ALA A 128 27.36 65.65 -6.42
N ASN A 129 26.83 65.68 -5.20
CA ASN A 129 26.58 66.92 -4.46
C ASN A 129 27.84 67.45 -3.74
N ALA A 130 28.76 66.56 -3.33
CA ALA A 130 30.01 66.96 -2.68
C ALA A 130 31.06 67.53 -3.66
N LEU A 131 31.09 67.01 -4.89
CA LEU A 131 32.03 67.44 -5.94
C LEU A 131 31.93 68.93 -6.34
N PRO A 132 30.73 69.52 -6.56
CA PRO A 132 30.61 70.95 -6.88
C PRO A 132 30.92 71.86 -5.69
N GLN A 133 30.75 71.41 -4.44
CA GLN A 133 31.14 72.21 -3.25
C GLN A 133 32.67 72.34 -3.15
N LEU A 134 33.42 71.30 -3.51
CA LEU A 134 34.89 71.35 -3.60
C LEU A 134 35.36 72.29 -4.71
N VAL A 135 34.68 72.32 -5.86
CA VAL A 135 35.01 73.27 -6.94
C VAL A 135 34.74 74.72 -6.51
N LEU A 136 33.68 74.97 -5.72
CA LEU A 136 33.40 76.30 -5.20
C LEU A 136 34.44 76.77 -4.16
N GLN A 137 35.11 75.84 -3.46
CA GLN A 137 36.25 76.16 -2.61
C GLN A 137 37.52 76.48 -3.41
N LEU A 138 37.67 75.94 -4.62
CA LEU A 138 38.79 76.22 -5.53
C LEU A 138 38.63 77.52 -6.34
N LEU A 139 37.42 78.08 -6.42
CA LEU A 139 37.11 79.36 -7.09
C LEU A 139 37.11 80.57 -6.14
N ARG A 140 37.62 80.40 -4.91
CA ARG A 140 37.76 81.46 -3.89
C ARG A 140 39.21 81.82 -3.65
#